data_AF-A0A4Q2D361-F1
#
_entry.id   AF-A0A4Q2D361-F1
#
_cell.length_a   1.000
_cell.length_b   1.000
_cell.length_c   1.000
_cell.angle_alpha   90.00
_cell.angle_beta   90.00
_cell.angle_gamma   90.00
#
_symmetry.space_group_name_H-M   'P 1'
#
loop_
_entity.id
_entity.type
_entity.pdbx_description
1 polymer ?
#
loop_
_entity_poly.entity_id
_entity_poly.type
_entity_poly.pdbx_seq_one_letter_code
_entity_poly.pdbx_strand_id
1 'polypeptide(L)'
;MSTILEKVALQLDAWKQSGAPVDTYGGRPVTGFYEKRLEDIRGLIKDPVMTPDYFPAILDALRNAGGVGIDDRQLLLEIGIVAMSKLKDHPISQKMQEAAIALLYKDLPHPPSTYLCLPPVEQPVQQPVVQSTEEKDKKDQQNAKPKPPVNYAFRPADGTNYNILFPTMGKAGSPYARSVPSKHCLPKGSLPDPGLIFDTLLKRDEYKKHPGGVSSMFFAFA
;
A
#
# COMPACT_ATOMS: atom_id res chain seq x y z
N MET A 1 28.21 28.13 -16.40
CA MET A 1 28.94 28.22 -15.12
C MET A 1 28.03 28.10 -13.89
N SER A 2 26.71 28.34 -13.99
CA SER A 2 25.77 28.23 -12.87
C SER A 2 25.66 26.83 -12.25
N THR A 3 25.65 25.77 -13.06
CA THR A 3 25.46 24.39 -12.59
C THR A 3 26.60 23.83 -11.73
N ILE A 4 27.82 24.36 -11.88
CA ILE A 4 28.98 23.97 -11.06
C ILE A 4 28.93 24.70 -9.73
N LEU A 5 28.62 26.00 -9.75
CA LEU A 5 28.45 26.82 -8.55
C LEU A 5 27.29 26.32 -7.68
N GLU A 6 26.17 25.91 -8.27
CA GLU A 6 25.04 25.31 -7.53
C GLU A 6 25.43 23.99 -6.86
N LYS A 7 26.19 23.12 -7.54
CA LYS A 7 26.68 21.86 -6.96
C LYS A 7 27.63 22.11 -5.78
N VAL A 8 28.50 23.11 -5.91
CA VAL A 8 29.43 23.51 -4.84
C VAL A 8 28.65 24.11 -3.66
N ALA A 9 27.63 24.93 -3.92
CA ALA A 9 26.77 25.49 -2.88
C ALA A 9 26.02 24.39 -2.11
N LEU A 10 25.42 23.42 -2.82
CA LEU A 10 24.74 22.27 -2.19
C LEU A 10 25.68 21.41 -1.35
N GLN A 11 26.94 21.21 -1.78
CA GLN A 11 27.93 20.48 -0.98
C GLN A 11 28.36 21.26 0.27
N LEU A 12 28.53 22.57 0.16
CA LEU A 12 28.82 23.45 1.29
C LEU A 12 27.68 23.46 2.32
N ASP A 13 26.43 23.54 1.84
CA ASP A 13 25.25 23.47 2.70
C ASP A 13 25.11 22.10 3.37
N ALA A 14 25.34 21.01 2.64
CA ALA A 14 25.35 19.65 3.21
C ALA A 14 26.43 19.51 4.30
N TRP A 15 27.62 20.08 4.07
CA TRP A 15 28.70 20.06 5.06
C TRP A 15 28.34 20.89 6.31
N LYS A 16 27.77 22.08 6.12
CA LYS A 16 27.27 22.93 7.21
C LYS A 16 26.14 22.26 8.01
N GLN A 17 25.22 21.58 7.33
CA GLN A 17 24.14 20.82 7.95
C GLN A 17 24.68 19.59 8.70
N SER A 18 25.75 18.96 8.22
CA SER A 18 26.37 17.82 8.91
C SER A 18 26.98 18.19 10.27
N GLY A 19 27.40 19.45 10.44
CA GLY A 19 27.92 19.98 11.70
C GLY A 19 26.87 20.68 12.57
N ALA A 20 25.62 20.79 12.11
CA ALA A 20 24.55 21.38 12.89
C ALA A 20 24.17 20.44 14.05
N PRO A 21 23.84 20.97 15.24
CA PRO A 21 23.29 20.16 16.31
C PRO A 21 22.01 19.48 15.83
N VAL A 22 21.73 18.28 16.35
CA VAL A 22 20.52 17.51 16.02
C VAL A 22 19.30 18.40 16.27
N ASP A 23 18.52 18.66 15.21
CA ASP A 23 17.25 19.37 15.34
C ASP A 23 16.29 18.49 16.14
N THR A 24 15.95 18.94 17.35
CA THR A 24 15.08 18.20 18.26
C THR A 24 13.60 18.52 18.06
N TYR A 25 13.24 19.41 17.11
CA TYR A 25 11.85 19.83 16.84
C TYR A 25 11.07 20.22 18.11
N GLY A 26 11.73 20.94 19.03
CA GLY A 26 11.18 21.35 20.33
C GLY A 26 11.35 20.33 21.46
N GLY A 27 11.99 19.20 21.20
CA GLY A 27 12.42 18.21 22.20
C GLY A 27 13.68 18.62 22.95
N ARG A 28 13.96 17.98 24.09
CA ARG A 28 15.22 18.17 24.81
C ARG A 28 16.36 17.44 24.08
N PRO A 29 17.56 18.02 23.95
CA PRO A 29 18.69 17.34 23.35
C PRO A 29 19.18 16.23 24.28
N VAL A 30 19.04 14.98 23.84
CA VAL A 30 19.61 13.81 24.54
C VAL A 30 21.01 13.56 24.03
N THR A 31 21.98 13.62 24.92
CA THR A 31 23.41 13.61 24.53
C THR A 31 24.11 12.31 24.92
N GLY A 32 23.53 11.53 25.85
CA GLY A 32 24.16 10.32 26.39
C GLY A 32 23.45 9.00 26.06
N PHE A 33 24.23 7.92 25.93
CA PHE A 33 23.71 6.54 25.78
C PHE A 33 22.77 6.14 26.93
N TYR A 34 23.17 6.44 28.17
CA TYR A 34 22.39 6.10 29.35
C TYR A 34 21.11 6.93 29.48
N GLU A 35 21.15 8.20 29.07
CA GLU A 35 19.98 9.08 29.06
C GLU A 35 18.93 8.55 28.07
N LYS A 36 19.37 8.17 26.86
CA LYS A 36 18.50 7.50 25.88
C LYS A 36 17.90 6.21 26.44
N ARG A 37 18.71 5.35 27.08
CA ARG A 37 18.21 4.10 27.70
C ARG A 37 17.23 4.36 28.83
N LEU A 38 17.47 5.38 29.65
CA LEU A 38 16.58 5.78 30.74
C LEU A 38 15.24 6.30 30.19
N GLU A 39 15.28 7.10 29.11
CA GLU A 39 14.10 7.58 28.43
C GLU A 39 13.31 6.47 27.75
N ASP A 40 13.98 5.51 27.11
CA ASP A 40 13.37 4.33 26.52
C ASP A 40 12.64 3.51 27.61
N ILE A 41 13.30 3.25 28.74
CA ILE A 41 12.72 2.53 29.89
C ILE A 41 11.54 3.32 30.47
N ARG A 42 11.69 4.63 30.65
CA ARG A 42 10.63 5.51 31.15
C ARG A 42 9.43 5.51 30.21
N GLY A 43 9.66 5.53 28.90
CA GLY A 43 8.64 5.43 27.87
C GLY A 43 7.89 4.10 27.95
N LEU A 44 8.63 2.99 28.12
CA LEU A 44 8.05 1.65 28.24
C LEU A 44 7.25 1.45 29.54
N ILE A 45 7.66 2.08 30.63
CA ILE A 45 6.92 2.08 31.90
C ILE A 45 5.63 2.90 31.78
N LYS A 46 5.70 4.06 31.12
CA LYS A 46 4.54 4.94 30.93
C LYS A 46 3.49 4.28 30.05
N ASP A 47 3.91 3.69 28.95
CA ASP A 47 3.03 3.06 27.96
C ASP A 47 3.53 1.63 27.63
N PRO A 48 3.14 0.62 28.44
CA PRO A 48 3.63 -0.75 28.26
C PRO A 48 3.25 -1.32 26.89
N VAL A 49 4.06 -2.27 26.42
CA VAL A 49 3.86 -2.94 25.13
C VAL A 49 2.60 -3.82 25.14
N MET A 50 2.35 -4.51 26.26
CA MET A 50 1.18 -5.35 26.46
C MET A 50 0.28 -4.77 27.55
N THR A 51 -0.94 -4.40 27.20
CA THR A 51 -1.99 -4.06 28.15
C THR A 51 -2.92 -5.27 28.37
N PRO A 52 -3.60 -5.37 29.53
CA PRO A 52 -4.57 -6.44 29.79
C PRO A 52 -5.69 -6.53 28.73
N ASP A 53 -6.04 -5.40 28.11
CA ASP A 53 -7.07 -5.31 27.07
C ASP A 53 -6.72 -6.10 25.80
N TYR A 54 -5.44 -6.41 25.57
CA TYR A 54 -4.97 -7.18 24.42
C TYR A 54 -5.09 -8.69 24.62
N PHE A 55 -5.34 -9.15 25.85
CA PHE A 55 -5.39 -10.57 26.17
C PHE A 55 -6.48 -11.36 25.42
N PRO A 56 -7.71 -10.84 25.22
CA PRO A 56 -8.73 -11.51 24.42
C PRO A 56 -8.25 -11.81 22.99
N ALA A 57 -7.62 -10.82 22.34
CA ALA A 57 -7.08 -10.95 20.98
C ALA A 57 -6.06 -12.07 20.87
N ILE A 58 -5.13 -12.14 21.82
CA ILE A 58 -4.09 -13.16 21.85
C ILE A 58 -4.69 -14.54 22.12
N LEU A 59 -5.66 -14.62 23.04
CA LEU A 59 -6.35 -15.88 23.35
C LEU A 59 -7.17 -16.39 22.17
N ASP A 60 -7.88 -15.51 21.47
CA ASP A 60 -8.63 -15.84 20.26
C ASP A 60 -7.70 -16.36 19.17
N ALA A 61 -6.57 -15.68 18.93
CA ALA A 61 -5.56 -16.14 17.98
C ALA A 61 -5.04 -17.52 18.32
N LEU A 62 -4.66 -17.77 19.57
CA LEU A 62 -4.16 -19.08 20.00
C LEU A 62 -5.21 -20.17 19.86
N ARG A 63 -6.47 -19.87 20.14
CA ARG A 63 -7.57 -20.83 20.07
C ARG A 63 -8.04 -21.11 18.64
N ASN A 64 -8.06 -20.08 17.79
CA ASN A 64 -8.73 -20.10 16.49
C ASN A 64 -7.77 -20.05 15.29
N ALA A 65 -6.44 -19.94 15.49
CA ALA A 65 -5.45 -19.90 14.41
C ALA A 65 -5.49 -21.10 13.46
N GLY A 66 -5.91 -22.28 13.92
CA GLY A 66 -6.06 -23.49 13.08
C GLY A 66 -7.50 -23.80 12.65
N GLY A 67 -8.45 -22.92 12.96
CA GLY A 67 -9.87 -23.16 12.81
C GLY A 67 -10.55 -22.25 11.80
N VAL A 68 -11.68 -21.68 12.22
CA VAL A 68 -12.60 -20.89 11.37
C VAL A 68 -12.05 -19.50 10.99
N GLY A 69 -10.99 -19.05 11.67
CA GLY A 69 -10.37 -17.73 11.48
C GLY A 69 -10.26 -16.95 12.79
N ILE A 70 -9.38 -15.95 12.80
CA ILE A 70 -9.12 -15.06 13.94
C ILE A 70 -10.12 -13.88 13.91
N ASP A 71 -10.73 -13.52 15.04
CA ASP A 71 -11.69 -12.43 15.12
C ASP A 71 -11.01 -11.05 15.01
N ASP A 72 -11.05 -10.47 13.82
CA ASP A 72 -10.51 -9.14 13.50
C ASP A 72 -11.09 -8.01 14.37
N ARG A 73 -12.26 -8.20 14.99
CA ARG A 73 -12.86 -7.19 15.91
C ARG A 73 -12.05 -7.01 17.18
N GLN A 74 -11.16 -7.95 17.50
CA GLN A 74 -10.26 -7.86 18.64
C GLN A 74 -8.96 -7.13 18.30
N LEU A 75 -8.80 -6.67 17.05
CA LEU A 75 -7.73 -5.78 16.61
C LEU A 75 -6.31 -6.38 16.80
N LEU A 76 -6.17 -7.69 16.62
CA LEU A 76 -4.88 -8.38 16.80
C LEU A 76 -3.76 -7.77 15.96
N LEU A 77 -4.05 -7.42 14.70
CA LEU A 77 -3.08 -6.83 13.80
C LEU A 77 -2.63 -5.45 14.31
N GLU A 78 -3.56 -4.63 14.80
CA GLU A 78 -3.26 -3.34 15.41
C GLU A 78 -2.34 -3.51 16.62
N ILE A 79 -2.66 -4.45 17.50
CA ILE A 79 -1.83 -4.79 18.67
C ILE A 79 -0.41 -5.16 18.22
N GLY A 80 -0.28 -5.99 17.17
CA GLY A 80 1.00 -6.37 16.59
C GLY A 80 1.79 -5.17 16.05
N ILE A 81 1.16 -4.26 15.31
CA ILE A 81 1.80 -3.06 14.76
C ILE A 81 2.19 -2.07 15.87
N VAL A 82 1.32 -1.84 16.84
CA VAL A 82 1.59 -0.97 18.00
C VAL A 82 2.76 -1.53 18.80
N ALA A 83 2.81 -2.85 19.02
CA ALA A 83 3.93 -3.50 19.68
C ALA A 83 5.25 -3.30 18.91
N MET A 84 5.25 -3.52 17.58
CA MET A 84 6.44 -3.27 16.74
C MET A 84 6.91 -1.82 16.79
N SER A 85 5.97 -0.86 16.74
CA SER A 85 6.26 0.57 16.82
C SER A 85 6.89 0.96 18.16
N LYS A 86 6.34 0.46 19.26
CA LYS A 86 6.88 0.69 20.62
C LYS A 86 8.26 0.05 20.83
N LEU A 87 8.53 -1.08 20.18
CA LEU A 87 9.78 -1.83 20.34
C LEU A 87 10.87 -1.47 19.30
N LYS A 88 10.72 -0.40 18.51
CA LYS A 88 11.58 -0.09 17.33
C LYS A 88 13.09 -0.17 17.56
N ASP A 89 13.58 0.18 18.75
CA ASP A 89 15.01 0.20 19.09
C ASP A 89 15.56 -1.17 19.57
N HIS A 90 14.71 -2.21 19.62
CA HIS A 90 15.06 -3.55 20.06
C HIS A 90 15.23 -4.55 18.91
N PRO A 91 16.16 -5.51 19.01
CA PRO A 91 16.39 -6.53 17.98
C PRO A 91 15.18 -7.45 17.76
N ILE A 92 14.30 -7.58 18.76
CA ILE A 92 13.05 -8.34 18.66
C ILE A 92 12.09 -7.66 17.67
N SER A 93 12.02 -6.32 17.68
CA SER A 93 11.16 -5.59 16.74
C SER A 93 11.62 -5.77 15.30
N GLN A 94 12.93 -5.77 15.04
CA GLN A 94 13.46 -6.02 13.70
C GLN A 94 12.98 -7.38 13.14
N LYS A 95 13.01 -8.44 13.97
CA LYS A 95 12.50 -9.75 13.56
C LYS A 95 10.99 -9.77 13.36
N MET A 96 10.22 -9.10 14.22
CA MET A 96 8.77 -8.99 14.07
C MET A 96 8.41 -8.21 12.80
N GLN A 97 9.14 -7.14 12.50
CA GLN A 97 8.99 -6.34 11.29
C GLN A 97 9.34 -7.15 10.03
N GLU A 98 10.46 -7.88 10.03
CA GLU A 98 10.81 -8.79 8.94
C GLU A 98 9.73 -9.85 8.71
N ALA A 99 9.19 -10.44 9.79
CA ALA A 99 8.10 -11.41 9.70
C ALA A 99 6.81 -10.78 9.13
N ALA A 100 6.45 -9.59 9.59
CA ALA A 100 5.28 -8.86 9.09
C ALA A 100 5.43 -8.48 7.60
N ILE A 101 6.60 -7.98 7.22
CA ILE A 101 6.93 -7.67 5.82
C ILE A 101 6.89 -8.93 4.96
N ALA A 102 7.47 -10.03 5.43
CA ALA A 102 7.47 -11.29 4.72
C ALA A 102 6.06 -11.87 4.55
N LEU A 103 5.21 -11.71 5.56
CA LEU A 103 3.80 -12.10 5.49
C LEU A 103 3.06 -11.26 4.42
N LEU A 104 3.16 -9.93 4.48
CA LEU A 104 2.53 -9.03 3.52
C LEU A 104 3.05 -9.22 2.09
N TYR A 105 4.35 -9.47 1.93
CA TYR A 105 4.95 -9.71 0.63
C TYR A 105 4.41 -10.98 -0.03
N LYS A 106 4.26 -12.07 0.74
CA LYS A 106 3.78 -13.36 0.23
C LYS A 106 2.27 -13.39 -0.06
N ASP A 107 1.52 -12.52 0.61
CA ASP A 107 0.06 -12.44 0.46
C ASP A 107 -0.37 -11.61 -0.76
N LEU A 108 0.52 -10.75 -1.27
CA LEU A 108 0.27 -9.99 -2.48
C LEU A 108 0.43 -10.84 -3.74
N PRO A 109 -0.45 -10.70 -4.74
CA PRO A 109 -0.27 -11.35 -6.03
C PRO A 109 0.96 -10.79 -6.74
N HIS A 110 2.04 -11.57 -6.78
CA HIS A 110 3.22 -11.28 -7.57
C HIS A 110 2.90 -11.47 -9.06
N PRO A 111 3.48 -10.66 -9.97
CA PRO A 111 3.33 -10.90 -11.39
C PRO A 111 3.83 -12.32 -11.74
N PRO A 112 3.15 -13.05 -12.64
CA PRO A 112 3.64 -14.35 -13.08
C PRO A 112 5.01 -14.19 -13.73
N SER A 113 5.94 -15.09 -13.43
CA SER A 113 7.30 -15.08 -13.98
C SER A 113 7.37 -15.29 -15.49
N THR A 114 6.26 -15.61 -16.16
CA THR A 114 6.17 -15.78 -17.62
C THR A 114 4.74 -15.51 -18.11
N TYR A 115 4.60 -14.85 -19.27
CA TYR A 115 3.34 -14.60 -19.96
C TYR A 115 3.14 -15.58 -21.12
N LEU A 116 1.89 -16.07 -21.32
CA LEU A 116 1.60 -17.15 -22.27
C LEU A 116 1.34 -16.71 -23.72
N CYS A 117 1.07 -15.43 -24.04
CA CYS A 117 0.96 -14.96 -25.43
C CYS A 117 0.99 -13.42 -25.54
N LEU A 118 1.48 -12.92 -26.69
CA LEU A 118 1.57 -11.50 -27.02
C LEU A 118 0.33 -11.06 -27.85
N PRO A 119 -0.48 -10.06 -27.42
CA PRO A 119 -1.45 -9.43 -28.32
C PRO A 119 -0.80 -8.62 -29.46
N PRO A 120 -1.56 -8.31 -30.53
CA PRO A 120 -1.05 -7.56 -31.66
C PRO A 120 -0.61 -6.15 -31.25
N VAL A 121 0.51 -5.70 -31.80
CA VAL A 121 1.09 -4.37 -31.59
C VAL A 121 0.23 -3.34 -32.31
N GLU A 122 -0.51 -2.51 -31.55
CA GLU A 122 -1.14 -1.31 -32.10
C GLU A 122 -0.24 -0.10 -31.86
N GLN A 123 -0.08 0.73 -32.91
CA GLN A 123 0.86 1.85 -32.96
C GLN A 123 0.63 2.89 -31.84
N PRO A 124 1.67 3.61 -31.41
CA PRO A 124 1.62 4.45 -30.21
C PRO A 124 0.60 5.58 -30.36
N VAL A 125 -0.51 5.46 -29.63
CA VAL A 125 -1.41 6.57 -29.37
C VAL A 125 -0.64 7.58 -28.51
N GLN A 126 -0.48 8.80 -29.03
CA GLN A 126 0.18 9.90 -28.34
C GLN A 126 -0.50 10.13 -26.98
N GLN A 127 0.27 9.96 -25.89
CA GLN A 127 -0.20 10.27 -24.54
C GLN A 127 -0.50 11.78 -24.43
N PRO A 128 -1.55 12.19 -23.69
CA PRO A 128 -1.75 13.60 -23.38
C PRO A 128 -0.54 14.13 -22.61
N VAL A 129 0.01 15.21 -23.12
CA VAL A 129 1.22 15.88 -22.64
C VAL A 129 1.00 16.36 -21.20
N VAL A 130 1.56 15.66 -20.21
CA VAL A 130 1.78 16.26 -18.89
C VAL A 130 2.97 17.20 -19.04
N GLN A 131 2.67 18.46 -19.34
CA GLN A 131 3.64 19.54 -19.18
C GLN A 131 3.98 19.59 -17.69
N SER A 132 5.20 19.23 -17.34
CA SER A 132 5.77 19.64 -16.05
C SER A 132 5.75 21.16 -16.03
N THR A 133 4.75 21.77 -15.42
CA THR A 133 4.77 23.18 -15.01
C THR A 133 5.81 23.30 -13.91
N GLU A 134 7.08 23.29 -14.30
CA GLU A 134 8.10 24.00 -13.54
C GLU A 134 7.72 25.48 -13.66
N GLU A 135 7.16 26.06 -12.60
CA GLU A 135 7.14 27.51 -12.39
C GLU A 135 8.58 28.00 -12.31
N LYS A 136 9.24 28.15 -13.46
CA LYS A 136 10.46 28.93 -13.59
C LYS A 136 10.08 30.35 -13.94
N ASP A 137 10.58 31.27 -13.13
CA ASP A 137 10.51 32.71 -13.29
C ASP A 137 10.58 33.13 -14.77
N LYS A 138 9.66 34.03 -15.14
CA LYS A 138 9.25 34.41 -16.51
C LYS A 138 10.34 35.03 -17.42
N LYS A 139 11.64 34.88 -17.16
CA LYS A 139 12.69 35.60 -17.90
C LYS A 139 13.53 34.77 -18.89
N ASP A 140 13.51 33.43 -18.84
CA ASP A 140 14.38 32.61 -19.70
C ASP A 140 13.64 31.69 -20.71
N GLN A 141 12.36 31.95 -21.01
CA GLN A 141 11.50 31.04 -21.81
C GLN A 141 11.56 31.18 -23.35
N GLN A 142 12.64 31.68 -23.95
CA GLN A 142 12.65 31.88 -25.42
C GLN A 142 13.36 30.80 -26.25
N ASN A 143 13.94 29.74 -25.69
CA ASN A 143 14.53 28.68 -26.53
C ASN A 143 14.69 27.27 -25.93
N ALA A 144 13.94 26.93 -24.87
CA ALA A 144 13.98 25.58 -24.31
C ALA A 144 13.00 24.66 -25.06
N LYS A 145 13.54 23.77 -25.90
CA LYS A 145 12.77 22.70 -26.55
C LYS A 145 12.05 21.89 -25.46
N PRO A 146 10.72 21.67 -25.53
CA PRO A 146 9.99 20.95 -24.49
C PRO A 146 10.61 19.56 -24.33
N LYS A 147 11.05 19.25 -23.10
CA LYS A 147 11.60 17.94 -22.77
C LYS A 147 10.48 16.90 -23.04
N PRO A 148 10.74 15.83 -23.80
CA PRO A 148 9.70 14.84 -24.07
C PRO A 148 9.20 14.26 -22.73
N PRO A 149 7.89 13.98 -22.61
CA PRO A 149 7.34 13.39 -21.40
C PRO A 149 8.10 12.10 -21.08
N VAL A 150 8.47 11.93 -19.81
CA VAL A 150 9.15 10.71 -19.37
C VAL A 150 8.11 9.60 -19.34
N ASN A 151 8.15 8.73 -20.35
CA ASN A 151 7.31 7.54 -20.41
C ASN A 151 7.52 6.69 -19.13
N TYR A 152 6.44 6.20 -18.54
CA TYR A 152 6.42 5.35 -17.34
C TYR A 152 6.87 6.01 -16.02
N ALA A 153 7.10 7.33 -15.98
CA ALA A 153 7.50 8.00 -14.74
C ALA A 153 6.40 8.01 -13.67
N PHE A 154 5.15 7.98 -14.09
CA PHE A 154 3.99 8.00 -13.21
C PHE A 154 2.90 7.07 -13.75
N ARG A 155 2.00 6.68 -12.86
CA ARG A 155 0.82 5.88 -13.20
C ARG A 155 -0.23 6.80 -13.83
N PRO A 156 -0.57 6.66 -15.11
CA PRO A 156 -1.59 7.51 -15.71
C PRO A 156 -2.99 7.15 -15.19
N ALA A 157 -3.87 8.14 -15.10
CA ALA A 157 -5.23 7.96 -14.57
C ALA A 157 -6.09 6.99 -15.40
N ASP A 158 -5.84 6.90 -16.71
CA ASP A 158 -6.54 6.01 -17.65
C ASP A 158 -6.04 4.54 -17.59
N GLY A 159 -5.02 4.25 -16.78
CA GLY A 159 -4.48 2.89 -16.62
C GLY A 159 -3.69 2.37 -17.82
N THR A 160 -3.30 3.25 -18.76
CA THR A 160 -2.42 2.89 -19.88
C THR A 160 -0.97 2.71 -19.44
N ASN A 161 -0.15 2.11 -20.30
CA ASN A 161 1.31 2.06 -20.15
C ASN A 161 1.80 1.39 -18.86
N TYR A 162 1.01 0.52 -18.23
CA TYR A 162 1.50 -0.32 -17.12
C TYR A 162 2.41 -1.45 -17.60
N ASN A 163 2.10 -1.99 -18.78
CA ASN A 163 2.91 -3.01 -19.43
C ASN A 163 3.62 -2.37 -20.64
N ILE A 164 4.94 -2.49 -20.70
CA ILE A 164 5.78 -1.94 -21.77
C ILE A 164 5.43 -2.61 -23.12
N LEU A 165 5.16 -3.91 -23.10
CA LEU A 165 4.82 -4.68 -24.29
C LEU A 165 3.38 -4.43 -24.74
N PHE A 166 2.47 -4.16 -23.79
CA PHE A 166 1.04 -3.93 -24.03
C PHE A 166 0.55 -2.66 -23.36
N PRO A 167 0.81 -1.49 -23.97
CA PRO A 167 0.42 -0.19 -23.41
C PRO A 167 -1.09 -0.03 -23.15
N THR A 168 -1.93 -0.80 -23.83
CA THR A 168 -3.40 -0.75 -23.72
C THR A 168 -3.96 -1.72 -22.68
N MET A 169 -3.14 -2.61 -22.13
CA MET A 169 -3.57 -3.61 -21.14
C MET A 169 -3.95 -2.93 -19.81
N GLY A 170 -5.19 -3.16 -19.35
CA GLY A 170 -5.70 -2.56 -18.12
C GLY A 170 -6.16 -1.10 -18.28
N LYS A 171 -6.20 -0.58 -19.51
CA LYS A 171 -6.76 0.74 -19.81
C LYS A 171 -8.27 0.78 -19.48
N ALA A 172 -8.77 1.91 -18.98
CA ALA A 172 -10.21 2.08 -18.79
C ALA A 172 -11.00 1.88 -20.10
N GLY A 173 -12.15 1.23 -20.01
CA GLY A 173 -12.96 0.87 -21.18
C GLY A 173 -12.49 -0.37 -21.96
N SER A 174 -11.43 -1.05 -21.50
CA SER A 174 -11.04 -2.35 -22.06
C SER A 174 -12.03 -3.46 -21.67
N PRO A 175 -12.22 -4.49 -22.52
CA PRO A 175 -13.11 -5.61 -22.20
C PRO A 175 -12.54 -6.48 -21.08
N TYR A 176 -13.41 -6.99 -20.20
CA TYR A 176 -13.02 -7.94 -19.15
C TYR A 176 -12.50 -9.25 -19.75
N ALA A 177 -11.44 -9.80 -19.15
CA ALA A 177 -10.96 -11.13 -19.46
C ALA A 177 -11.97 -12.20 -19.00
N ARG A 178 -12.04 -13.33 -19.70
CA ARG A 178 -12.88 -14.48 -19.33
C ARG A 178 -12.00 -15.69 -19.04
N SER A 179 -12.07 -16.22 -17.82
CA SER A 179 -11.32 -17.44 -17.43
C SER A 179 -11.95 -18.71 -18.01
N VAL A 180 -13.26 -18.69 -18.26
CA VAL A 180 -14.00 -19.83 -18.82
C VAL A 180 -14.73 -19.41 -20.10
N PRO A 181 -14.83 -20.29 -21.11
CA PRO A 181 -15.65 -20.03 -22.29
C PRO A 181 -17.12 -19.89 -21.90
N SER A 182 -17.88 -19.10 -22.66
CA SER A 182 -19.32 -18.92 -22.42
C SER A 182 -20.04 -20.24 -22.68
N LYS A 183 -20.49 -20.91 -21.60
CA LYS A 183 -21.29 -22.14 -21.71
C LYS A 183 -22.78 -21.86 -21.96
N HIS A 184 -23.24 -20.66 -21.60
CA HIS A 184 -24.64 -20.29 -21.72
C HIS A 184 -24.85 -19.51 -23.03
N CYS A 185 -25.27 -20.22 -24.06
CA CYS A 185 -25.90 -19.64 -25.25
C CYS A 185 -27.43 -19.75 -25.19
N LEU A 186 -27.99 -20.10 -24.03
CA LEU A 186 -29.44 -20.24 -23.85
C LEU A 186 -30.13 -18.86 -23.90
N PRO A 187 -31.33 -18.78 -24.52
CA PRO A 187 -32.08 -17.53 -24.57
C PRO A 187 -32.51 -17.12 -23.15
N LYS A 188 -32.43 -15.82 -22.82
CA LYS A 188 -32.74 -15.30 -21.48
C LYS A 188 -34.13 -15.71 -20.96
N GLY A 189 -35.09 -15.96 -21.85
CA GLY A 189 -36.44 -16.39 -21.49
C GLY A 189 -36.53 -17.81 -20.91
N SER A 190 -35.48 -18.64 -21.02
CA SER A 190 -35.45 -19.96 -20.37
C SER A 190 -34.91 -19.91 -18.93
N LEU A 191 -34.50 -18.74 -18.45
CA LEU A 191 -34.01 -18.55 -17.09
C LEU A 191 -35.17 -18.18 -16.15
N PRO A 192 -35.11 -18.61 -14.88
CA PRO A 192 -36.08 -18.14 -13.89
C PRO A 192 -35.96 -16.63 -13.70
N ASP A 193 -37.05 -16.02 -13.24
CA ASP A 193 -37.07 -14.60 -12.93
C ASP A 193 -35.99 -14.24 -11.89
N PRO A 194 -35.16 -13.20 -12.15
CA PRO A 194 -34.15 -12.75 -11.19
C PRO A 194 -34.72 -12.32 -9.84
N GLY A 195 -35.94 -11.78 -9.80
CA GLY A 195 -36.63 -11.42 -8.56
C GLY A 195 -36.97 -12.64 -7.72
N LEU A 196 -37.47 -13.70 -8.37
CA LEU A 196 -37.71 -14.99 -7.70
C LEU A 196 -36.41 -15.57 -7.10
N ILE A 197 -35.27 -15.50 -7.81
CA ILE A 197 -33.98 -15.95 -7.28
C ILE A 197 -33.58 -15.14 -6.05
N PHE A 198 -33.74 -13.82 -6.10
CA PHE A 198 -33.40 -12.96 -4.97
C PHE A 198 -34.27 -13.30 -3.75
N ASP A 199 -35.59 -13.36 -3.92
CA ASP A 199 -36.53 -13.61 -2.83
C ASP A 199 -36.40 -15.00 -2.22
N THR A 200 -36.00 -16.00 -3.01
CA THR A 200 -35.87 -17.39 -2.54
C THR A 200 -34.49 -17.73 -1.99
N LEU A 201 -33.41 -17.16 -2.53
CA LEU A 201 -32.03 -17.55 -2.17
C LEU A 201 -31.21 -16.46 -1.49
N LEU A 202 -31.43 -15.17 -1.82
CA LEU A 202 -30.56 -14.07 -1.37
C LEU A 202 -31.20 -13.20 -0.30
N LYS A 203 -32.54 -13.18 -0.22
CA LYS A 203 -33.27 -12.45 0.80
C LYS A 203 -32.88 -12.97 2.18
N ARG A 204 -32.43 -12.04 3.02
CA ARG A 204 -31.98 -12.37 4.37
C ARG A 204 -33.16 -12.36 5.34
N ASP A 205 -33.48 -13.52 5.90
CA ASP A 205 -34.47 -13.63 6.99
C ASP A 205 -33.88 -13.24 8.35
N GLU A 206 -32.68 -13.74 8.66
CA GLU A 206 -32.00 -13.50 9.95
C GLU A 206 -30.54 -13.09 9.76
N TYR A 207 -30.00 -12.30 10.69
CA TYR A 207 -28.59 -11.94 10.67
C TYR A 207 -27.73 -13.09 11.22
N LYS A 208 -26.86 -13.64 10.37
CA LYS A 208 -25.85 -14.64 10.76
C LYS A 208 -24.48 -13.95 10.79
N LYS A 209 -23.86 -13.85 11.97
CA LYS A 209 -22.50 -13.29 12.11
C LYS A 209 -21.50 -14.17 11.35
N HIS A 210 -20.51 -13.56 10.71
CA HIS A 210 -19.41 -14.30 10.09
C HIS A 210 -18.71 -15.17 11.16
N PRO A 211 -18.48 -16.47 10.88
CA PRO A 211 -18.07 -17.40 11.91
C PRO A 211 -16.62 -17.14 12.38
N GLY A 212 -15.78 -16.54 11.53
CA GLY A 212 -14.43 -16.06 11.87
C GLY A 212 -14.37 -14.61 12.35
N GLY A 213 -15.50 -14.00 12.72
CA GLY A 213 -15.47 -12.68 13.38
C GLY A 213 -15.16 -11.46 12.51
N VAL A 214 -14.86 -11.61 11.21
CA VAL A 214 -14.52 -10.51 10.27
C VAL A 214 -15.34 -9.23 10.49
N SER A 215 -14.63 -8.10 10.60
CA SER A 215 -15.20 -6.77 10.82
C SER A 215 -15.85 -6.23 9.53
N SER A 216 -16.80 -5.30 9.68
CA SER A 216 -17.41 -4.63 8.52
C SER A 216 -16.41 -3.75 7.77
N MET A 217 -15.32 -3.32 8.42
CA MET A 217 -14.29 -2.49 7.81
C MET A 217 -13.56 -3.23 6.69
N PHE A 218 -13.33 -4.53 6.86
CA PHE A 218 -12.78 -5.38 5.80
C PHE A 218 -13.63 -5.35 4.53
N PHE A 219 -14.96 -5.43 4.67
CA PHE A 219 -15.88 -5.35 3.52
C PHE A 219 -16.04 -3.94 2.95
N ALA A 220 -15.74 -2.89 3.72
CA ALA A 220 -15.70 -1.53 3.23
C ALA A 220 -14.42 -1.21 2.44
N PHE A 221 -13.33 -1.93 2.76
CA PHE A 221 -12.05 -1.82 2.06
C PHE A 221 -12.02 -2.59 0.73
N ALA A 222 -12.64 -3.77 0.70
CA ALA A 222 -12.71 -4.66 -0.47
C ALA A 222 -13.56 -4.08 -1.61
#